data_AF-A0A844GHI5-F1
#
_entry.id   AF-A0A844GHI5-F1
#
_cell.length_a   1.000
_cell.length_b   1.000
_cell.length_c   1.000
_cell.angle_alpha   90.00
_cell.angle_beta   90.00
_cell.angle_gamma   90.00
#
_symmetry.space_group_name_H-M   'P 1'
#
loop_
_entity.id
_entity.type
_entity.pdbx_description
1 polymer ?
#
loop_
_entity_poly.entity_id
_entity_poly.type
_entity_poly.pdbx_seq_one_letter_code
_entity_poly.pdbx_strand_id
1 'polypeptide(L)'
;MNEKAFLIDWIHRVEYDLKEGRPTKRRPSLVTELYFERHLSKLRELNLPAVIAFGWMKRFCWKKQCTEWFKIASNDSLAKKQPTLLFIKEISKRQPQDKFYLVQYEVQSQLSMPNTPPSVVFKVTSLLREGDSICRYTTKDSLQLSAELTAQTANELKHYVSTRSDNEIGPWLELLSTTELKKLLSTRCLMNFSSKNFTDIDGIGINDSGTLTFVEFKRKDPAHGLRYRLLQNPRLETYLEIAKNLNKKERKAWKVKQAGQIPLKDNQPGAELENTERWETVMPNEGCFGLDTSHAENILLCSNNDWVYRYVIWNHMPATVGELFNHRLVPWSSQDLRYLDIESRHIDGISRADGKKSGSYTKGVPRYQLMIKVEDFLKAEL
;
A
#
# COMPACT_ATOMS: atom_id res chain seq x y z
N MET A 1 0.19 1.93 33.07
CA MET A 1 0.40 2.29 31.66
C MET A 1 -0.80 3.10 31.21
N ASN A 2 -0.61 4.26 30.55
CA ASN A 2 -1.76 5.02 30.01
C ASN A 2 -2.22 4.42 28.67
N GLU A 3 -3.40 4.82 28.20
CA GLU A 3 -3.99 4.26 26.97
C GLU A 3 -3.13 4.49 25.72
N LYS A 4 -2.50 5.67 25.59
CA LYS A 4 -1.60 5.94 24.46
C LYS A 4 -0.43 4.96 24.43
N ALA A 5 0.28 4.82 25.55
CA ALA A 5 1.42 3.91 25.66
C ALA A 5 1.01 2.47 25.37
N PHE A 6 -0.17 2.04 25.84
CA PHE A 6 -0.72 0.71 25.53
C PHE A 6 -0.97 0.54 24.03
N LEU A 7 -1.60 1.51 23.36
CA LEU A 7 -1.87 1.43 21.92
C LEU A 7 -0.56 1.45 21.09
N ILE A 8 0.41 2.28 21.48
CA ILE A 8 1.72 2.35 20.84
C ILE A 8 2.45 1.01 20.95
N ASP A 9 2.44 0.40 22.15
CA ASP A 9 3.02 -0.94 22.36
C ASP A 9 2.38 -1.95 21.41
N TRP A 10 1.05 -2.01 21.34
CA TRP A 10 0.36 -2.94 20.45
C TRP A 10 0.59 -2.65 18.96
N ILE A 11 0.74 -1.39 18.54
CA ILE A 11 1.13 -1.05 17.17
C ILE A 11 2.51 -1.64 16.83
N HIS A 12 3.49 -1.53 17.73
CA HIS A 12 4.80 -2.14 17.53
C HIS A 12 4.70 -3.67 17.44
N ARG A 13 3.89 -4.29 18.30
CA ARG A 13 3.69 -5.74 18.31
C ARG A 13 3.05 -6.26 17.02
N VAL A 14 1.96 -5.64 16.53
CA VAL A 14 1.30 -6.09 15.28
C VAL A 14 2.16 -5.85 14.03
N GLU A 15 3.21 -5.03 14.16
CA GLU A 15 4.27 -4.85 13.15
C GLU A 15 5.53 -5.67 13.45
N TYR A 16 5.42 -6.72 14.25
CA TYR A 16 6.48 -7.70 14.45
C TYR A 16 6.31 -8.89 13.51
N ASP A 17 7.41 -9.39 12.94
CA ASP A 17 7.40 -10.60 12.12
C ASP A 17 7.73 -11.79 13.03
N LEU A 18 6.68 -12.50 13.49
CA LEU A 18 6.83 -13.64 14.40
C LEU A 18 7.72 -14.75 13.85
N LYS A 19 7.76 -14.94 12.52
CA LYS A 19 8.56 -16.00 11.88
C LYS A 19 10.04 -15.68 11.89
N GLU A 20 10.36 -14.41 11.63
CA GLU A 20 11.72 -13.93 11.51
C GLU A 20 12.31 -13.44 12.84
N GLY A 21 11.48 -13.34 13.88
CA GLY A 21 11.90 -12.87 15.19
C GLY A 21 12.40 -11.42 15.16
N ARG A 22 11.84 -10.57 14.29
CA ARG A 22 12.24 -9.16 14.13
C ARG A 22 11.10 -8.28 13.64
N PRO A 23 11.20 -6.95 13.76
CA PRO A 23 10.23 -6.02 13.20
C PRO A 23 10.00 -6.13 11.69
N THR A 24 8.81 -5.75 11.22
CA THR A 24 8.50 -5.64 9.79
C THR A 24 9.23 -4.44 9.18
N LYS A 25 9.53 -4.52 7.87
CA LYS A 25 10.05 -3.36 7.12
C LYS A 25 9.02 -2.21 7.02
N ARG A 26 7.75 -2.48 7.32
CA ARG A 26 6.65 -1.49 7.28
C ARG A 26 6.67 -0.56 8.48
N ARG A 27 7.17 -1.00 9.64
CA ARG A 27 7.12 -0.19 10.85
C ARG A 27 7.75 1.19 10.67
N PRO A 28 8.98 1.32 10.14
CA PRO A 28 9.54 2.62 9.76
C PRO A 28 8.66 3.42 8.77
N SER A 29 8.03 2.75 7.81
CA SER A 29 7.19 3.40 6.79
C SER A 29 5.96 4.09 7.37
N LEU A 30 5.44 3.62 8.53
CA LEU A 30 4.31 4.27 9.20
C LEU A 30 4.60 5.75 9.50
N VAL A 31 5.84 6.09 9.86
CA VAL A 31 6.19 7.49 10.16
C VAL A 31 6.21 8.33 8.88
N THR A 32 6.72 7.78 7.77
CA THR A 32 6.71 8.47 6.48
C THR A 32 5.30 8.60 5.89
N GLU A 33 4.43 7.61 6.09
CA GLU A 33 3.01 7.66 5.72
C GLU A 33 2.28 8.74 6.54
N LEU A 34 2.51 8.78 7.86
CA LEU A 34 1.98 9.84 8.73
C LEU A 34 2.46 11.22 8.31
N TYR A 35 3.74 11.36 7.95
CA TYR A 35 4.29 12.62 7.44
C TYR A 35 3.59 13.04 6.15
N PHE A 36 3.41 12.09 5.22
CA PHE A 36 2.72 12.34 3.97
C PHE A 36 1.28 12.79 4.21
N GLU A 37 0.49 12.05 4.98
CA GLU A 37 -0.91 12.39 5.26
C GLU A 37 -1.05 13.76 5.95
N ARG A 38 -0.17 14.11 6.89
CA ARG A 38 -0.29 15.32 7.70
C ARG A 38 0.35 16.56 7.08
N HIS A 39 1.39 16.40 6.28
CA HIS A 39 2.21 17.51 5.78
C HIS A 39 2.31 17.53 4.26
N LEU A 40 2.89 16.50 3.66
CA LEU A 40 3.19 16.53 2.21
C LEU A 40 1.92 16.60 1.36
N SER A 41 0.85 15.94 1.79
CA SER A 41 -0.43 15.93 1.09
C SER A 41 -1.06 17.32 0.91
N LYS A 42 -0.56 18.32 1.65
CA LYS A 42 -1.05 19.71 1.66
C LYS A 42 -0.12 20.67 0.91
N LEU A 43 1.03 20.18 0.43
CA LEU A 43 1.98 20.97 -0.34
C LEU A 43 1.39 21.25 -1.73
N ARG A 44 1.38 22.52 -2.13
CA ARG A 44 0.87 22.94 -3.43
C ARG A 44 1.80 22.50 -4.56
N GLU A 45 3.08 22.39 -4.25
CA GLU A 45 4.19 22.04 -5.11
C GLU A 45 4.06 20.62 -5.68
N LEU A 46 3.30 19.75 -5.01
CA LEU A 46 3.00 18.39 -5.48
C LEU A 46 1.73 18.32 -6.35
N ASN A 47 1.09 19.46 -6.59
CA ASN A 47 -0.17 19.62 -7.31
C ASN A 47 -1.32 18.75 -6.77
N LEU A 48 -1.23 18.21 -5.55
CA LEU A 48 -2.16 17.21 -5.04
C LEU A 48 -3.58 17.77 -4.89
N PRO A 49 -4.62 16.91 -5.02
CA PRO A 49 -5.99 17.33 -4.74
C PRO A 49 -6.11 18.02 -3.39
N ALA A 50 -6.80 19.18 -3.34
CA ALA A 50 -6.96 19.93 -2.10
C ALA A 50 -7.65 19.12 -0.98
N VAL A 51 -8.46 18.12 -1.37
CA VAL A 51 -9.11 17.19 -0.46
C VAL A 51 -8.84 15.76 -0.91
N ILE A 52 -8.13 15.02 -0.06
CA ILE A 52 -7.80 13.60 -0.25
C ILE A 52 -8.49 12.76 0.82
N ALA A 53 -9.13 11.68 0.39
CA ALA A 53 -9.71 10.66 1.23
C ALA A 53 -8.72 9.48 1.39
N PHE A 54 -8.19 9.30 2.60
CA PHE A 54 -7.20 8.27 2.97
C PHE A 54 -7.82 6.98 3.53
N GLY A 55 -7.08 5.87 3.56
CA GLY A 55 -7.54 4.63 4.21
C GLY A 55 -8.52 3.82 3.36
N TRP A 56 -8.31 3.85 2.05
CA TRP A 56 -8.93 2.93 1.12
C TRP A 56 -8.04 1.72 0.92
N MET A 57 -8.64 0.54 0.87
CA MET A 57 -7.94 -0.69 0.52
C MET A 57 -8.82 -1.54 -0.39
N LYS A 58 -8.21 -2.36 -1.22
CA LYS A 58 -8.94 -3.26 -2.13
C LYS A 58 -8.42 -4.68 -2.08
N ARG A 59 -9.27 -5.62 -2.47
CA ARG A 59 -8.88 -6.99 -2.81
C ARG A 59 -9.66 -7.46 -4.02
N PHE A 60 -9.03 -8.31 -4.83
CA PHE A 60 -9.74 -9.00 -5.91
C PHE A 60 -10.31 -10.33 -5.40
N CYS A 61 -11.62 -10.51 -5.56
CA CYS A 61 -12.33 -11.74 -5.20
C CYS A 61 -12.41 -12.68 -6.41
N TRP A 62 -11.42 -13.57 -6.56
CA TRP A 62 -11.34 -14.51 -7.68
C TRP A 62 -12.59 -15.38 -7.87
N LYS A 63 -13.28 -15.76 -6.78
CA LYS A 63 -14.51 -16.56 -6.86
C LYS A 63 -15.68 -15.78 -7.45
N LYS A 64 -15.78 -14.49 -7.14
CA LYS A 64 -16.87 -13.60 -7.59
C LYS A 64 -16.49 -12.78 -8.83
N GLN A 65 -15.22 -12.84 -9.26
CA GLN A 65 -14.65 -12.04 -10.35
C GLN A 65 -14.94 -10.54 -10.21
N CYS A 66 -14.82 -10.01 -8.98
CA CYS A 66 -15.05 -8.60 -8.68
C CYS A 66 -13.99 -8.05 -7.73
N THR A 67 -13.82 -6.74 -7.73
CA THR A 67 -13.02 -6.05 -6.72
C THR A 67 -13.93 -5.70 -5.54
N GLU A 68 -13.44 -6.01 -4.34
CA GLU A 68 -14.06 -5.56 -3.10
C GLU A 68 -13.22 -4.43 -2.52
N TRP A 69 -13.87 -3.28 -2.35
CA TRP A 69 -13.29 -2.02 -1.88
C TRP A 69 -13.71 -1.77 -0.45
N PHE A 70 -12.75 -1.43 0.41
CA PHE A 70 -12.96 -1.22 1.83
C PHE A 70 -12.44 0.16 2.21
N LYS A 71 -13.31 0.97 2.81
CA LYS A 71 -12.96 2.26 3.40
C LYS A 71 -12.96 2.12 4.91
N ILE A 72 -11.82 2.35 5.55
CA ILE A 72 -11.82 2.41 7.02
C ILE A 72 -12.49 3.72 7.48
N ALA A 73 -13.38 3.60 8.45
CA ALA A 73 -14.13 4.74 8.96
C ALA A 73 -13.18 5.81 9.54
N SER A 74 -13.49 7.04 9.23
CA SER A 74 -12.78 8.24 9.69
C SER A 74 -13.82 9.27 10.07
N ASN A 75 -13.49 10.11 11.06
CA ASN A 75 -14.31 11.25 11.44
C ASN A 75 -14.14 12.41 10.43
N ASP A 76 -14.29 12.09 9.15
CA ASP A 76 -14.08 13.01 8.04
C ASP A 76 -15.26 13.99 7.93
N SER A 77 -14.95 15.27 7.68
CA SER A 77 -15.97 16.27 7.33
C SER A 77 -16.65 15.92 6.01
N LEU A 78 -17.81 16.53 5.73
CA LEU A 78 -18.55 16.26 4.49
C LEU A 78 -17.70 16.53 3.23
N ALA A 79 -16.91 17.61 3.21
CA ALA A 79 -15.98 17.89 2.13
C ALA A 79 -14.98 16.74 1.90
N LYS A 80 -14.42 16.16 2.97
CA LYS A 80 -13.52 15.00 2.91
C LYS A 80 -14.20 13.70 2.46
N LYS A 81 -15.53 13.63 2.52
CA LYS A 81 -16.31 12.51 2.00
C LYS A 81 -16.59 12.61 0.50
N GLN A 82 -16.49 13.80 -0.12
CA GLN A 82 -16.83 13.98 -1.54
C GLN A 82 -16.01 13.08 -2.48
N PRO A 83 -14.66 12.99 -2.37
CA PRO A 83 -13.90 12.07 -3.21
C PRO A 83 -14.33 10.61 -3.05
N THR A 84 -14.67 10.20 -1.83
CA THR A 84 -15.19 8.85 -1.54
C THR A 84 -16.53 8.61 -2.23
N LEU A 85 -17.47 9.55 -2.15
CA LEU A 85 -18.80 9.40 -2.76
C LEU A 85 -18.72 9.37 -4.28
N LEU A 86 -17.92 10.26 -4.89
CA LEU A 86 -17.73 10.29 -6.34
C LEU A 86 -17.08 9.00 -6.84
N PHE A 87 -16.03 8.54 -6.15
CA PHE A 87 -15.35 7.29 -6.47
C PHE A 87 -16.30 6.08 -6.50
N ILE A 88 -17.12 5.92 -5.44
CA ILE A 88 -18.09 4.82 -5.39
C ILE A 88 -19.09 4.95 -6.54
N LYS A 89 -19.64 6.15 -6.79
CA LYS A 89 -20.64 6.37 -7.86
C LYS A 89 -20.11 6.00 -9.23
N GLU A 90 -18.89 6.42 -9.55
CA GLU A 90 -18.29 6.18 -10.86
C GLU A 90 -17.93 4.71 -11.07
N ILE A 91 -17.30 4.04 -10.09
CA ILE A 91 -17.04 2.60 -10.21
C ILE A 91 -18.36 1.82 -10.27
N SER A 92 -19.33 2.09 -9.41
CA SER A 92 -20.62 1.37 -9.45
C SER A 92 -21.36 1.54 -10.79
N LYS A 93 -21.11 2.64 -11.52
CA LYS A 93 -21.64 2.84 -12.88
C LYS A 93 -20.95 1.95 -13.91
N ARG A 94 -19.62 1.87 -13.85
CA ARG A 94 -18.77 1.26 -14.89
C ARG A 94 -18.46 -0.22 -14.62
N GLN A 95 -18.48 -0.63 -13.35
CA GLN A 95 -18.19 -1.96 -12.84
C GLN A 95 -19.23 -2.33 -11.76
N PRO A 96 -20.49 -2.60 -12.14
CA PRO A 96 -21.59 -2.83 -11.19
C PRO A 96 -21.41 -4.08 -10.31
N GLN A 97 -20.52 -5.00 -10.68
CA GLN A 97 -20.16 -6.18 -9.91
C GLN A 97 -19.25 -5.89 -8.71
N ASP A 98 -18.55 -4.75 -8.73
CA ASP A 98 -17.65 -4.36 -7.65
C ASP A 98 -18.44 -4.02 -6.38
N LYS A 99 -17.87 -4.36 -5.23
CA LYS A 99 -18.52 -4.21 -3.93
C LYS A 99 -17.80 -3.20 -3.07
N PHE A 100 -18.56 -2.35 -2.39
CA PHE A 100 -18.03 -1.33 -1.51
C PHE A 100 -18.45 -1.57 -0.07
N TYR A 101 -17.50 -1.40 0.83
CA TYR A 101 -17.69 -1.62 2.25
C TYR A 101 -17.12 -0.46 3.07
N LEU A 102 -17.89 0.00 4.05
CA LEU A 102 -17.40 0.84 5.14
C LEU A 102 -17.02 -0.06 6.31
N VAL A 103 -15.79 0.07 6.80
CA VAL A 103 -15.29 -0.68 7.95
C VAL A 103 -15.19 0.26 9.14
N GLN A 104 -16.14 0.15 10.06
CA GLN A 104 -16.07 0.79 11.36
C GLN A 104 -15.32 -0.12 12.33
N TYR A 105 -14.67 0.48 13.33
CA TYR A 105 -13.89 -0.24 14.31
C TYR A 105 -14.15 0.29 15.72
N GLU A 106 -14.01 -0.59 16.69
CA GLU A 106 -13.95 -0.27 18.11
C GLU A 106 -12.71 -0.93 18.70
N VAL A 107 -11.96 -0.18 19.50
CA VAL A 107 -10.76 -0.65 20.19
C VAL A 107 -10.91 -0.39 21.69
N GLN A 108 -10.90 -1.47 22.45
CA GLN A 108 -10.94 -1.44 23.91
C GLN A 108 -9.60 -1.88 24.49
N SER A 109 -8.97 -0.97 25.22
CA SER A 109 -7.65 -1.15 25.83
C SER A 109 -7.76 -1.86 27.18
N GLN A 110 -6.89 -2.85 27.43
CA GLN A 110 -6.88 -3.64 28.67
C GLN A 110 -5.83 -3.10 29.65
N LEU A 111 -6.03 -1.88 30.17
CA LEU A 111 -5.01 -1.13 30.92
C LEU A 111 -4.55 -1.79 32.23
N SER A 112 -5.40 -2.62 32.83
CA SER A 112 -5.09 -3.37 34.05
C SER A 112 -4.16 -4.57 33.81
N MET A 113 -4.06 -5.05 32.56
CA MET A 113 -3.24 -6.20 32.18
C MET A 113 -2.45 -5.87 30.89
N PRO A 114 -1.25 -5.26 31.01
CA PRO A 114 -0.51 -4.74 29.85
C PRO A 114 -0.17 -5.77 28.77
N ASN A 115 -0.07 -7.05 29.13
CA ASN A 115 0.20 -8.15 28.21
C ASN A 115 -1.07 -8.81 27.64
N THR A 116 -2.26 -8.33 28.00
CA THR A 116 -3.51 -8.81 27.42
C THR A 116 -3.80 -8.07 26.11
N PRO A 117 -4.14 -8.79 25.03
CA PRO A 117 -4.52 -8.18 23.77
C PRO A 117 -5.64 -7.14 23.90
N PRO A 118 -5.60 -6.02 23.14
CA PRO A 118 -6.76 -5.18 22.95
C PRO A 118 -7.90 -5.98 22.32
N SER A 119 -9.13 -5.63 22.67
CA SER A 119 -10.28 -6.06 21.88
C SER A 119 -10.40 -5.13 20.67
N VAL A 120 -10.34 -5.68 19.47
CA VAL A 120 -10.53 -4.95 18.21
C VAL A 120 -11.71 -5.55 17.47
N VAL A 121 -12.83 -4.82 17.43
CA VAL A 121 -14.08 -5.27 16.81
C VAL A 121 -14.31 -4.50 15.53
N PHE A 122 -14.62 -5.21 14.44
CA PHE A 122 -14.94 -4.61 13.15
C PHE A 122 -16.42 -4.74 12.84
N LYS A 123 -17.03 -3.62 12.45
CA LYS A 123 -18.39 -3.57 11.88
C LYS A 123 -18.29 -3.14 10.43
N VAL A 124 -18.60 -4.06 9.53
CA VAL A 124 -18.60 -3.86 8.09
C VAL A 124 -20.03 -3.57 7.63
N THR A 125 -20.19 -2.53 6.83
CA THR A 125 -21.48 -2.16 6.23
C THR A 125 -21.31 -2.03 4.72
N SER A 126 -22.24 -2.57 3.94
CA SER A 126 -22.21 -2.44 2.48
C SER A 126 -22.58 -1.02 2.07
N LEU A 127 -21.88 -0.47 1.10
CA LEU A 127 -22.20 0.81 0.47
C LEU A 127 -22.76 0.51 -0.91
N LEU A 128 -24.04 0.83 -1.12
CA LEU A 128 -24.73 0.61 -2.38
C LEU A 128 -25.17 1.94 -2.98
N ARG A 129 -25.08 2.05 -4.30
CA ARG A 129 -25.58 3.19 -5.04
C ARG A 129 -27.08 3.05 -5.29
N GLU A 130 -27.84 4.08 -4.95
CA GLU A 130 -29.28 4.19 -5.23
C GLU A 130 -29.55 5.54 -5.88
N GLY A 131 -29.75 5.54 -7.20
CA GLY A 131 -29.77 6.77 -7.98
C GLY A 131 -28.46 7.55 -7.80
N ASP A 132 -28.57 8.76 -7.23
CA ASP A 132 -27.44 9.64 -6.93
C ASP A 132 -26.99 9.60 -5.46
N SER A 133 -27.53 8.68 -4.66
CA SER A 133 -27.16 8.51 -3.26
C SER A 133 -26.32 7.26 -3.04
N ILE A 134 -25.46 7.30 -2.01
CA ILE A 134 -24.76 6.12 -1.50
C ILE A 134 -25.37 5.77 -0.15
N CYS A 135 -26.08 4.64 -0.11
CA CYS A 135 -26.81 4.16 1.03
C CYS A 135 -26.02 3.06 1.76
N ARG A 136 -26.27 2.91 3.06
CA ARG A 136 -25.59 1.96 3.94
C ARG A 136 -26.51 0.80 4.27
N TYR A 137 -26.05 -0.41 3.98
CA TYR A 137 -26.82 -1.63 4.17
C TYR A 137 -26.09 -2.68 5.00
N THR A 138 -26.81 -3.24 5.97
CA THR A 138 -26.41 -4.46 6.66
C THR A 138 -26.85 -5.66 5.82
N THR A 139 -25.98 -6.13 4.95
CA THR A 139 -26.19 -7.33 4.13
C THR A 139 -25.60 -8.57 4.81
N LYS A 140 -26.05 -9.77 4.39
CA LYS A 140 -25.46 -11.04 4.83
C LYS A 140 -23.93 -11.09 4.61
N ASP A 141 -23.47 -10.65 3.44
CA ASP A 141 -22.03 -10.57 3.11
C ASP A 141 -21.30 -9.64 4.11
N SER A 142 -21.85 -8.47 4.44
CA SER A 142 -21.21 -7.54 5.40
C SER A 142 -21.22 -8.04 6.85
N LEU A 143 -22.28 -8.74 7.27
CA LEU A 143 -22.33 -9.38 8.59
C LEU A 143 -21.28 -10.48 8.71
N GLN A 144 -21.16 -11.33 7.66
CA GLN A 144 -20.14 -12.36 7.60
C GLN A 144 -18.73 -11.76 7.64
N LEU A 145 -18.46 -10.71 6.85
CA LEU A 145 -17.17 -10.02 6.87
C LEU A 145 -16.86 -9.43 8.25
N SER A 146 -17.85 -8.85 8.95
CA SER A 146 -17.68 -8.33 10.32
C SER A 146 -17.23 -9.42 11.30
N ALA A 147 -17.92 -10.56 11.27
CA ALA A 147 -17.62 -11.71 12.13
C ALA A 147 -16.23 -12.31 11.81
N GLU A 148 -15.94 -12.54 10.52
CA GLU A 148 -14.65 -13.07 10.06
C GLU A 148 -13.47 -12.19 10.49
N LEU A 149 -13.54 -10.89 10.18
CA LEU A 149 -12.45 -9.95 10.46
C LEU A 149 -12.20 -9.80 11.96
N THR A 150 -13.27 -9.75 12.76
CA THR A 150 -13.18 -9.64 14.23
C THR A 150 -12.60 -10.91 14.83
N ALA A 151 -13.15 -12.08 14.50
CA ALA A 151 -12.69 -13.36 15.05
C ALA A 151 -11.23 -13.64 14.68
N GLN A 152 -10.85 -13.38 13.42
CA GLN A 152 -9.50 -13.60 12.96
C GLN A 152 -8.50 -12.66 13.64
N THR A 153 -8.84 -11.37 13.78
CA THR A 153 -7.99 -10.41 14.50
C THR A 153 -7.80 -10.82 15.96
N ALA A 154 -8.88 -11.22 16.64
CA ALA A 154 -8.80 -11.68 18.02
C ALA A 154 -7.95 -12.94 18.18
N ASN A 155 -7.96 -13.84 17.18
CA ASN A 155 -7.11 -15.01 17.17
C ASN A 155 -5.63 -14.65 16.97
N GLU A 156 -5.33 -13.83 15.95
CA GLU A 156 -3.95 -13.46 15.61
C GLU A 156 -3.27 -12.66 16.73
N LEU A 157 -3.96 -11.70 17.35
CA LEU A 157 -3.39 -10.87 18.41
C LEU A 157 -2.84 -11.68 19.61
N LYS A 158 -3.40 -12.86 19.90
CA LYS A 158 -2.92 -13.74 20.98
C LYS A 158 -1.47 -14.19 20.74
N HIS A 159 -1.05 -14.34 19.49
CA HIS A 159 0.30 -14.76 19.14
C HIS A 159 1.36 -13.67 19.37
N TYR A 160 0.94 -12.42 19.59
CA TYR A 160 1.85 -11.27 19.75
C TYR A 160 2.11 -10.88 21.22
N VAL A 161 1.45 -11.55 22.18
CA VAL A 161 1.57 -11.26 23.62
C VAL A 161 3.02 -11.38 24.15
N SER A 162 3.82 -12.29 23.59
CA SER A 162 5.21 -12.50 24.02
C SER A 162 6.23 -11.62 23.31
N THR A 163 5.81 -10.84 22.31
CA THR A 163 6.73 -9.97 21.56
C THR A 163 7.16 -8.79 22.43
N ARG A 164 8.48 -8.56 22.51
CA ARG A 164 8.99 -7.32 23.12
C ARG A 164 8.80 -6.20 22.10
N SER A 165 8.13 -5.12 22.49
CA SER A 165 8.23 -3.90 21.70
C SER A 165 9.61 -3.28 21.92
N ASP A 166 10.32 -3.03 20.83
CA ASP A 166 11.26 -1.91 20.84
C ASP A 166 10.44 -0.62 20.65
N ASN A 167 10.97 0.51 21.10
CA ASN A 167 10.29 1.80 21.01
C ASN A 167 10.79 2.62 19.80
N GLU A 168 11.22 1.96 18.71
CA GLU A 168 11.93 2.61 17.60
C GLU A 168 11.15 3.82 17.05
N ILE A 169 9.85 3.66 16.82
CA ILE A 169 9.00 4.73 16.26
C ILE A 169 8.09 5.40 17.29
N GLY A 170 8.19 5.02 18.57
CA GLY A 170 7.34 5.51 19.65
C GLY A 170 7.24 7.04 19.75
N PRO A 171 8.35 7.78 19.72
CA PRO A 171 8.31 9.24 19.82
C PRO A 171 7.41 9.93 18.79
N TRP A 172 7.34 9.41 17.56
CA TRP A 172 6.45 9.96 16.53
C TRP A 172 4.99 9.54 16.72
N LEU A 173 4.75 8.33 17.24
CA LEU A 173 3.39 7.85 17.53
C LEU A 173 2.76 8.61 18.73
N GLU A 174 3.57 9.14 19.65
CA GLU A 174 3.08 9.97 20.76
C GLU A 174 2.38 11.26 20.29
N LEU A 175 2.74 11.77 19.10
CA LEU A 175 2.12 12.91 18.44
C LEU A 175 0.69 12.63 17.94
N LEU A 176 0.25 11.38 17.95
CA LEU A 176 -1.10 10.99 17.56
C LEU A 176 -2.05 11.08 18.75
N SER A 177 -3.28 11.53 18.51
CA SER A 177 -4.36 11.39 19.49
C SER A 177 -4.71 9.92 19.74
N THR A 178 -5.36 9.61 20.86
CA THR A 178 -5.84 8.24 21.14
C THR A 178 -6.73 7.71 20.02
N THR A 179 -7.59 8.55 19.43
CA THR A 179 -8.46 8.18 18.30
C THR A 179 -7.64 7.80 17.06
N GLU A 180 -6.59 8.57 16.74
CA GLU A 180 -5.69 8.26 15.62
C GLU A 180 -4.89 6.99 15.86
N LEU A 181 -4.42 6.74 17.09
CA LEU A 181 -3.75 5.49 17.45
C LEU A 181 -4.69 4.28 17.33
N LYS A 182 -5.95 4.40 17.76
CA LYS A 182 -6.98 3.36 17.56
C LYS A 182 -7.21 3.10 16.08
N LYS A 183 -7.35 4.15 15.26
CA LYS A 183 -7.46 4.03 13.80
C LYS A 183 -6.26 3.28 13.23
N LEU A 184 -5.05 3.71 13.56
CA LEU A 184 -3.81 3.11 13.06
C LEU A 184 -3.75 1.62 13.44
N LEU A 185 -3.93 1.29 14.72
CA LEU A 185 -3.94 -0.10 15.20
C LEU A 185 -4.99 -0.94 14.45
N SER A 186 -6.22 -0.44 14.31
CA SER A 186 -7.29 -1.14 13.58
C SER A 186 -6.94 -1.35 12.10
N THR A 187 -6.38 -0.34 11.42
CA THR A 187 -5.88 -0.48 10.04
C THR A 187 -4.80 -1.57 9.97
N ARG A 188 -3.84 -1.57 10.90
CA ARG A 188 -2.75 -2.55 10.92
C ARG A 188 -3.26 -3.97 11.17
N CYS A 189 -4.16 -4.16 12.13
CA CYS A 189 -4.83 -5.44 12.35
C CYS A 189 -5.58 -5.90 11.09
N LEU A 190 -6.34 -5.02 10.45
CA LEU A 190 -7.11 -5.35 9.24
C LEU A 190 -6.19 -5.78 8.09
N MET A 191 -5.10 -5.04 7.85
CA MET A 191 -4.16 -5.34 6.77
C MET A 191 -3.30 -6.58 7.02
N ASN A 192 -2.87 -6.80 8.28
CA ASN A 192 -1.94 -7.89 8.60
C ASN A 192 -2.67 -9.21 8.91
N PHE A 193 -3.85 -9.16 9.53
CA PHE A 193 -4.50 -10.35 10.10
C PHE A 193 -5.70 -10.84 9.31
N SER A 194 -6.29 -10.04 8.41
CA SER A 194 -7.51 -10.46 7.69
C SER A 194 -7.33 -11.67 6.76
N SER A 195 -6.11 -12.13 6.48
CA SER A 195 -5.77 -13.11 5.42
C SER A 195 -6.24 -12.76 4.00
N LYS A 196 -6.78 -11.56 3.79
CA LYS A 196 -7.47 -11.18 2.55
C LYS A 196 -6.57 -10.50 1.50
N ASN A 197 -5.25 -10.46 1.71
CA ASN A 197 -4.24 -9.86 0.81
C ASN A 197 -4.64 -8.47 0.30
N PHE A 198 -4.96 -7.55 1.20
CA PHE A 198 -5.32 -6.19 0.83
C PHE A 198 -4.18 -5.46 0.15
N THR A 199 -4.53 -4.69 -0.89
CA THR A 199 -3.67 -3.66 -1.48
C THR A 199 -4.15 -2.32 -0.96
N ASP A 200 -3.22 -1.51 -0.44
CA ASP A 200 -3.50 -0.18 0.06
C ASP A 200 -3.65 0.83 -1.08
N ILE A 201 -4.40 1.90 -0.83
CA ILE A 201 -4.53 3.05 -1.71
C ILE A 201 -4.28 4.27 -0.85
N ASP A 202 -3.12 4.89 -1.06
CA ASP A 202 -2.63 5.94 -0.18
C ASP A 202 -3.62 7.12 -0.15
N GLY A 203 -4.22 7.49 -1.28
CA GLY A 203 -5.32 8.48 -1.27
C GLY A 203 -6.18 8.51 -2.52
N ILE A 204 -7.41 9.00 -2.38
CA ILE A 204 -8.29 9.33 -3.50
C ILE A 204 -8.79 10.77 -3.32
N GLY A 205 -8.54 11.64 -4.30
CA GLY A 205 -8.98 13.02 -4.30
C GLY A 205 -9.75 13.40 -5.56
N ILE A 206 -10.18 14.66 -5.62
CA ILE A 206 -10.76 15.29 -6.82
C ILE A 206 -9.88 16.49 -7.14
N ASN A 207 -9.32 16.54 -8.35
CA ASN A 207 -8.50 17.67 -8.80
C ASN A 207 -9.37 18.88 -9.17
N ASP A 208 -8.74 19.99 -9.55
CA ASP A 208 -9.45 21.24 -9.88
C ASP A 208 -10.38 21.11 -11.10
N SER A 209 -10.16 20.14 -11.99
CA SER A 209 -11.03 19.85 -13.12
C SER A 209 -12.23 18.95 -12.76
N GLY A 210 -12.38 18.55 -11.51
CA GLY A 210 -13.44 17.64 -11.07
C GLY A 210 -13.15 16.15 -11.34
N THR A 211 -11.94 15.83 -11.80
CA THR A 211 -11.52 14.45 -12.13
C THR A 211 -10.99 13.74 -10.89
N LEU A 212 -11.38 12.47 -10.73
CA LEU A 212 -10.83 11.63 -9.67
C LEU A 212 -9.32 11.44 -9.86
N THR A 213 -8.58 11.57 -8.77
CA THR A 213 -7.13 11.37 -8.74
C THR A 213 -6.79 10.34 -7.67
N PHE A 214 -6.21 9.23 -8.10
CA PHE A 214 -5.59 8.26 -7.20
C PHE A 214 -4.20 8.76 -6.88
N VAL A 215 -3.90 8.89 -5.59
CA VAL A 215 -2.60 9.33 -5.10
C VAL A 215 -1.90 8.14 -4.49
N GLU A 216 -0.68 7.91 -4.92
CA GLU A 216 0.21 6.89 -4.40
C GLU A 216 1.50 7.59 -3.94
N PHE A 217 1.88 7.37 -2.69
CA PHE A 217 3.08 7.91 -2.08
C PHE A 217 4.05 6.79 -1.74
N LYS A 218 5.31 6.96 -2.16
CA LYS A 218 6.39 6.03 -1.81
C LYS A 218 7.68 6.77 -1.49
N ARG A 219 8.41 6.24 -0.52
CA ARG A 219 9.83 6.56 -0.32
C ARG A 219 10.66 5.54 -1.09
N LYS A 220 11.43 5.99 -2.08
CA LYS A 220 12.21 5.13 -2.97
C LYS A 220 13.54 5.75 -3.34
N ASP A 221 14.55 4.91 -3.48
CA ASP A 221 15.79 5.19 -4.16
C ASP A 221 15.70 4.71 -5.64
N PRO A 222 16.29 5.44 -6.60
CA PRO A 222 16.38 4.98 -7.97
C PRO A 222 17.15 3.66 -8.06
N ALA A 223 16.59 2.70 -8.79
CA ALA A 223 17.29 1.49 -9.18
C ALA A 223 18.25 1.80 -10.33
N HIS A 224 19.52 1.43 -10.14
CA HIS A 224 20.59 1.53 -11.15
C HIS A 224 20.96 0.15 -11.75
N GLY A 225 20.09 -0.86 -11.59
CA GLY A 225 20.26 -2.17 -12.19
C GLY A 225 19.71 -2.27 -13.61
N LEU A 226 20.03 -3.37 -14.30
CA LEU A 226 19.52 -3.67 -15.64
C LEU A 226 18.00 -3.61 -15.70
N ARG A 227 17.46 -3.02 -16.77
CA ARG A 227 16.05 -3.11 -17.12
C ARG A 227 15.88 -3.68 -18.52
N TYR A 228 14.79 -4.42 -18.71
CA TYR A 228 14.45 -5.09 -19.95
C TYR A 228 13.24 -4.40 -20.57
N ARG A 229 13.43 -3.85 -21.77
CA ARG A 229 12.38 -3.18 -22.55
C ARG A 229 11.95 -4.08 -23.70
N LEU A 230 10.65 -4.18 -23.97
CA LEU A 230 10.13 -4.92 -25.10
C LEU A 230 10.47 -4.21 -26.41
N LEU A 231 11.00 -4.94 -27.39
CA LEU A 231 11.27 -4.41 -28.74
C LEU A 231 9.99 -4.14 -29.54
N GLN A 232 8.89 -4.85 -29.22
CA GLN A 232 7.59 -4.74 -29.89
C GLN A 232 6.46 -4.65 -28.86
N ASN A 233 5.48 -3.77 -29.09
CA ASN A 233 4.30 -3.54 -28.22
C ASN A 233 4.61 -3.15 -26.77
N PRO A 234 5.14 -1.94 -26.50
CA PRO A 234 5.47 -1.47 -25.15
C PRO A 234 4.23 -1.01 -24.34
N ARG A 235 3.12 -1.76 -24.39
CA ARG A 235 1.91 -1.41 -23.63
C ARG A 235 2.03 -1.85 -22.18
N LEU A 236 1.44 -1.07 -21.27
CA LEU A 236 1.44 -1.34 -19.83
C LEU A 236 0.85 -2.72 -19.50
N GLU A 237 -0.23 -3.11 -20.17
CA GLU A 237 -0.90 -4.40 -19.98
C GLU A 237 0.05 -5.57 -20.25
N THR A 238 0.85 -5.47 -21.31
CA THR A 238 1.82 -6.49 -21.70
C THR A 238 2.93 -6.60 -20.66
N TYR A 239 3.50 -5.48 -20.22
CA TYR A 239 4.50 -5.49 -19.14
C TYR A 239 3.93 -6.05 -17.83
N LEU A 240 2.69 -5.68 -17.49
CA LEU A 240 2.02 -6.14 -16.28
C LEU A 240 1.77 -7.64 -16.31
N GLU A 241 1.29 -8.18 -17.42
CA GLU A 241 1.07 -9.62 -17.60
C GLU A 241 2.38 -10.40 -17.46
N ILE A 242 3.44 -9.96 -18.14
CA ILE A 242 4.77 -10.58 -18.07
C ILE A 242 5.30 -10.53 -16.63
N ALA A 243 5.28 -9.37 -15.98
CA ALA A 243 5.76 -9.21 -14.62
C ALA A 243 4.99 -10.10 -13.63
N LYS A 244 3.66 -10.21 -13.76
CA LYS A 244 2.83 -11.12 -12.96
C LYS A 244 3.22 -12.58 -13.17
N ASN A 245 3.41 -13.00 -14.42
CA ASN A 245 3.79 -14.37 -14.76
C ASN A 245 5.17 -14.72 -14.20
N LEU A 246 6.15 -13.84 -14.36
CA LEU A 246 7.49 -14.01 -13.79
C LEU A 246 7.47 -14.04 -12.25
N ASN A 247 6.71 -13.13 -11.62
CA ASN A 247 6.51 -13.13 -10.16
C ASN A 247 5.87 -14.43 -9.66
N LYS A 248 4.94 -15.03 -10.42
CA LYS A 248 4.33 -16.33 -10.10
C LYS A 248 5.35 -17.47 -10.19
N LYS A 249 6.21 -17.48 -11.22
CA LYS A 249 7.30 -18.45 -11.39
C LYS A 249 8.33 -18.36 -10.26
N GLU A 250 8.80 -17.15 -9.94
CA GLU A 250 9.72 -16.89 -8.82
C GLU A 250 9.16 -17.37 -7.47
N ARG A 251 7.89 -17.07 -7.19
CA ARG A 251 7.23 -17.54 -5.96
C ARG A 251 7.13 -19.06 -5.89
N LYS A 252 6.84 -19.73 -7.01
CA LYS A 252 6.77 -21.20 -7.06
C LYS A 252 8.16 -21.80 -6.81
N ALA A 253 9.18 -21.31 -7.50
CA ALA A 253 10.57 -21.77 -7.32
C ALA A 253 11.07 -21.55 -5.89
N TRP A 254 10.77 -20.39 -5.29
CA TRP A 254 11.15 -20.08 -3.92
C TRP A 254 10.49 -21.02 -2.89
N LYS A 255 9.21 -21.37 -3.06
CA LYS A 255 8.52 -22.34 -2.19
C LYS A 255 9.16 -23.73 -2.27
N VAL A 256 9.52 -24.18 -3.47
CA VAL A 256 10.22 -25.46 -3.70
C VAL A 256 11.58 -25.46 -2.99
N LYS A 257 12.35 -24.36 -3.11
CA LYS A 257 13.62 -24.18 -2.41
C LYS A 257 13.47 -24.24 -0.88
N GLN A 258 12.45 -23.59 -0.32
CA GLN A 258 12.20 -23.65 1.13
C GLN A 258 11.78 -25.05 1.61
N ALA A 259 11.12 -25.84 0.77
CA ALA A 259 10.73 -27.20 1.08
C ALA A 259 11.89 -28.23 1.01
N GLY A 260 13.13 -27.79 0.72
CA GLY A 260 14.30 -28.67 0.65
C GLY A 260 14.32 -29.60 -0.56
N GLN A 261 13.43 -29.41 -1.53
CA GLN A 261 13.32 -30.26 -2.71
C GLN A 261 14.03 -29.58 -3.90
N ILE A 262 15.19 -30.14 -4.27
CA ILE A 262 15.96 -29.91 -5.50
C ILE A 262 16.85 -28.64 -5.53
N PRO A 263 18.17 -28.79 -5.81
CA PRO A 263 19.01 -27.68 -6.24
C PRO A 263 18.66 -27.32 -7.69
N LEU A 264 18.02 -26.16 -7.90
CA LEU A 264 17.78 -25.62 -9.24
C LEU A 264 19.10 -25.18 -9.87
N LYS A 265 19.81 -26.13 -10.50
CA LYS A 265 20.57 -25.79 -11.71
C LYS A 265 19.53 -25.57 -12.83
N ASP A 266 19.67 -24.48 -13.56
CA ASP A 266 19.10 -24.25 -14.90
C ASP A 266 17.68 -23.67 -15.07
N ASN A 267 17.04 -23.12 -14.03
CA ASN A 267 15.86 -22.27 -14.24
C ASN A 267 16.03 -20.93 -13.53
N GLN A 268 16.96 -20.11 -14.01
CA GLN A 268 16.99 -18.70 -13.65
C GLN A 268 15.79 -18.01 -14.32
N PRO A 269 14.81 -17.46 -13.57
CA PRO A 269 13.65 -16.80 -14.18
C PRO A 269 14.02 -15.55 -15.01
N GLY A 270 15.27 -15.10 -14.95
CA GLY A 270 15.86 -14.06 -15.80
C GLY A 270 16.25 -14.54 -17.20
N ALA A 271 16.40 -15.85 -17.44
CA ALA A 271 16.76 -16.38 -18.77
C ALA A 271 15.71 -16.06 -19.84
N GLU A 272 14.43 -15.93 -19.46
CA GLU A 272 13.36 -15.49 -20.36
C GLU A 272 13.48 -14.01 -20.77
N LEU A 273 14.22 -13.21 -20.01
CA LEU A 273 14.51 -11.79 -20.29
C LEU A 273 15.86 -11.61 -20.98
N GLU A 274 16.71 -12.64 -20.99
CA GLU A 274 17.97 -12.68 -21.73
C GLU A 274 17.77 -13.00 -23.23
N ASN A 275 16.54 -13.28 -23.66
CA ASN A 275 16.21 -13.41 -25.09
C ASN A 275 16.25 -12.03 -25.78
N THR A 276 17.35 -11.75 -26.47
CA THR A 276 17.62 -10.49 -27.18
C THR A 276 16.74 -10.25 -28.40
N GLU A 277 16.01 -11.26 -28.90
CA GLU A 277 15.05 -11.08 -30.01
C GLU A 277 13.74 -10.41 -29.52
N ARG A 278 13.46 -10.50 -28.22
CA ARG A 278 12.25 -9.93 -27.61
C ARG A 278 12.55 -8.70 -26.76
N TRP A 279 13.74 -8.64 -26.17
CA TRP A 279 14.11 -7.66 -25.16
C TRP A 279 15.34 -6.85 -25.57
N GLU A 280 15.23 -5.54 -25.41
CA GLU A 280 16.36 -4.64 -25.31
C GLU A 280 16.82 -4.61 -23.85
N THR A 281 18.11 -4.87 -23.62
CA THR A 281 18.73 -4.67 -22.30
C THR A 281 19.21 -3.22 -22.22
N VAL A 282 18.64 -2.46 -21.30
CA VAL A 282 18.95 -1.04 -21.13
C VAL A 282 19.74 -0.84 -19.84
N MET A 283 20.95 -0.30 -19.97
CA MET A 283 21.76 0.17 -18.85
C MET A 283 21.18 1.49 -18.34
N PRO A 284 20.97 1.67 -17.03
CA PRO A 284 20.39 2.90 -16.51
C PRO A 284 21.45 4.00 -16.44
N ASN A 285 21.40 4.98 -17.33
CA ASN A 285 22.22 6.19 -17.20
C ASN A 285 21.71 7.11 -16.06
N GLU A 286 20.39 7.20 -15.83
CA GLU A 286 19.80 8.14 -14.83
C GLU A 286 18.95 7.46 -13.73
N GLY A 287 18.96 6.13 -13.66
CA GLY A 287 18.16 5.35 -12.70
C GLY A 287 16.67 5.32 -13.03
N CYS A 288 15.95 4.39 -12.39
CA CYS A 288 14.49 4.24 -12.53
C CYS A 288 13.84 3.99 -11.18
N PHE A 289 12.62 4.49 -10.98
CA PHE A 289 11.80 4.07 -9.86
C PHE A 289 10.99 2.82 -10.24
N GLY A 290 11.11 1.76 -9.42
CA GLY A 290 10.33 0.54 -9.60
C GLY A 290 8.88 0.72 -9.12
N LEU A 291 7.92 0.10 -9.81
CA LEU A 291 6.50 0.05 -9.50
C LEU A 291 6.03 -1.40 -9.40
N ASP A 292 5.44 -1.78 -8.27
CA ASP A 292 4.92 -3.16 -8.11
C ASP A 292 3.66 -3.38 -8.97
N THR A 293 3.44 -4.63 -9.37
CA THR A 293 2.32 -5.01 -10.25
C THR A 293 0.94 -4.65 -9.68
N SER A 294 0.77 -4.61 -8.35
CA SER A 294 -0.49 -4.21 -7.71
C SER A 294 -0.82 -2.72 -7.92
N HIS A 295 0.20 -1.87 -8.04
CA HIS A 295 0.02 -0.44 -8.31
C HIS A 295 -0.16 -0.18 -9.82
N ALA A 296 0.49 -0.96 -10.67
CA ALA A 296 0.27 -0.94 -12.11
C ALA A 296 -1.20 -1.23 -12.50
N GLU A 297 -1.89 -2.10 -11.75
CA GLU A 297 -3.34 -2.31 -11.91
C GLU A 297 -4.16 -1.04 -11.62
N ASN A 298 -3.71 -0.18 -10.71
CA ASN A 298 -4.39 1.08 -10.42
C ASN A 298 -4.22 2.09 -11.57
N ILE A 299 -3.08 2.06 -12.27
CA ILE A 299 -2.87 2.87 -13.48
C ILE A 299 -3.88 2.47 -14.55
N LEU A 300 -4.03 1.16 -14.83
CA LEU A 300 -5.02 0.67 -15.80
C LEU A 300 -6.44 1.04 -15.39
N LEU A 301 -6.76 0.92 -14.09
CA LEU A 301 -8.05 1.38 -13.59
C LEU A 301 -8.25 2.87 -13.88
N CYS A 302 -7.28 3.72 -13.57
CA CYS A 302 -7.42 5.17 -13.80
C CYS A 302 -7.54 5.49 -15.29
N SER A 303 -6.69 4.91 -16.13
CA SER A 303 -6.71 5.11 -17.59
C SER A 303 -8.04 4.69 -18.22
N ASN A 304 -8.63 3.58 -17.79
CA ASN A 304 -9.92 3.10 -18.32
C ASN A 304 -11.12 3.94 -17.86
N ASN A 305 -10.92 4.84 -16.90
CA ASN A 305 -11.96 5.67 -16.32
C ASN A 305 -11.73 7.18 -16.54
N ASP A 306 -10.73 7.56 -17.34
CA ASP A 306 -10.30 8.95 -17.55
C ASP A 306 -9.93 9.66 -16.23
N TRP A 307 -9.30 8.92 -15.31
CA TRP A 307 -8.81 9.43 -14.03
C TRP A 307 -7.30 9.60 -14.03
N VAL A 308 -6.82 10.38 -13.06
CA VAL A 308 -5.39 10.60 -12.86
C VAL A 308 -4.85 9.58 -11.86
N TYR A 309 -3.73 8.94 -12.19
CA TYR A 309 -2.93 8.19 -11.22
C TYR A 309 -1.65 8.99 -10.92
N ARG A 310 -1.66 9.73 -9.81
CA ARG A 310 -0.55 10.56 -9.38
C ARG A 310 0.36 9.80 -8.44
N TYR A 311 1.62 9.67 -8.84
CA TYR A 311 2.64 8.99 -8.06
C TYR A 311 3.64 9.98 -7.50
N VAL A 312 3.69 10.06 -6.18
CA VAL A 312 4.61 10.92 -5.43
C VAL A 312 5.72 10.06 -4.86
N ILE A 313 6.95 10.44 -5.18
CA ILE A 313 8.15 9.81 -4.67
C ILE A 313 8.90 10.80 -3.79
N TRP A 314 9.13 10.40 -2.55
CA TRP A 314 10.22 10.98 -1.77
C TRP A 314 11.51 10.24 -2.12
N ASN A 315 12.31 10.88 -2.97
CA ASN A 315 13.63 10.38 -3.34
C ASN A 315 14.59 10.62 -2.19
N HIS A 316 14.99 9.54 -1.52
CA HIS A 316 15.94 9.62 -0.44
C HIS A 316 16.82 8.38 -0.46
N MET A 317 18.11 8.56 -0.23
CA MET A 317 19.04 7.45 -0.01
C MET A 317 18.56 6.59 1.17
N PRO A 318 18.97 5.32 1.29
CA PRO A 318 18.58 4.49 2.42
C PRO A 318 18.89 5.17 3.75
N ALA A 319 17.84 5.54 4.49
CA ALA A 319 17.92 6.18 5.79
C ALA A 319 16.87 5.62 6.74
N THR A 320 17.20 5.60 8.02
CA THR A 320 16.28 5.31 9.12
C THR A 320 15.35 6.50 9.36
N VAL A 321 14.24 6.29 10.07
CA VAL A 321 13.29 7.38 10.37
C VAL A 321 13.95 8.47 11.24
N GLY A 322 14.83 8.09 12.17
CA GLY A 322 15.55 9.04 13.02
C GLY A 322 16.53 9.93 12.26
N GLU A 323 17.06 9.45 11.14
CA GLU A 323 17.89 10.24 10.21
C GLU A 323 17.06 11.15 9.31
N LEU A 324 15.77 10.85 9.10
CA LEU A 324 14.87 11.69 8.33
C LEU A 324 14.27 12.83 9.15
N PHE A 325 13.88 12.54 10.39
CA PHE A 325 13.07 13.45 11.20
C PHE A 325 13.58 13.58 12.62
N ASN A 326 13.32 14.74 13.22
CA ASN A 326 13.28 14.86 14.67
C ASN A 326 11.99 14.24 15.24
N HIS A 327 11.91 14.09 16.56
CA HIS A 327 10.75 13.51 17.27
C HIS A 327 9.42 14.30 17.09
N ARG A 328 9.47 15.51 16.52
CA ARG A 328 8.30 16.33 16.19
C ARG A 328 7.88 16.21 14.72
N LEU A 329 8.39 15.21 14.01
CA LEU A 329 8.11 14.99 12.58
C LEU A 329 8.59 16.15 11.69
N VAL A 330 9.58 16.92 12.15
CA VAL A 330 10.25 17.95 11.34
C VAL A 330 11.45 17.32 10.64
N PRO A 331 11.60 17.47 9.31
CA PRO A 331 12.71 16.91 8.56
C PRO A 331 14.04 17.56 8.95
N TRP A 332 15.13 16.79 8.96
CA TRP A 332 16.48 17.32 9.20
C TRP A 332 17.10 18.02 7.98
N SER A 333 16.62 17.68 6.79
CA SER A 333 17.14 18.17 5.50
C SER A 333 16.00 18.48 4.53
N SER A 334 16.33 19.22 3.47
CA SER A 334 15.44 19.43 2.33
C SER A 334 15.07 18.09 1.69
N GLN A 335 13.81 17.94 1.28
CA GLN A 335 13.33 16.69 0.70
C GLN A 335 13.39 16.77 -0.83
N ASP A 336 13.96 15.75 -1.48
CA ASP A 336 13.82 15.59 -2.93
C ASP A 336 12.47 14.90 -3.19
N LEU A 337 11.41 15.70 -3.30
CA LEU A 337 10.09 15.20 -3.67
C LEU A 337 9.90 15.31 -5.18
N ARG A 338 9.39 14.23 -5.76
CA ARG A 338 9.15 14.07 -7.19
C ARG A 338 7.73 13.58 -7.40
N TYR A 339 7.08 14.01 -8.46
CA TYR A 339 5.75 13.52 -8.80
C TYR A 339 5.55 13.38 -10.30
N LEU A 340 4.67 12.44 -10.67
CA LEU A 340 4.29 12.17 -12.05
C LEU A 340 2.85 11.67 -12.09
N ASP A 341 2.07 12.20 -13.03
CA ASP A 341 0.80 11.59 -13.43
C ASP A 341 1.13 10.45 -14.39
N ILE A 342 1.09 9.21 -13.88
CA ILE A 342 1.57 8.07 -14.64
C ILE A 342 0.54 7.68 -15.69
N GLU A 343 1.02 7.56 -16.92
CA GLU A 343 0.34 6.95 -18.04
C GLU A 343 1.12 5.73 -18.52
N SER A 344 0.49 4.89 -19.35
CA SER A 344 1.10 3.69 -19.91
C SER A 344 2.43 3.97 -20.65
N ARG A 345 2.57 5.16 -21.25
CA ARG A 345 3.80 5.56 -21.98
C ARG A 345 5.02 5.77 -21.08
N HIS A 346 4.84 5.99 -19.78
CA HIS A 346 5.94 6.21 -18.84
C HIS A 346 6.58 4.89 -18.36
N ILE A 347 6.03 3.74 -18.77
CA ILE A 347 6.62 2.43 -18.44
C ILE A 347 7.76 2.14 -19.40
N ASP A 348 8.98 2.13 -18.87
CA ASP A 348 10.22 2.00 -19.64
C ASP A 348 10.85 0.59 -19.59
N GLY A 349 10.12 -0.38 -19.07
CA GLY A 349 10.54 -1.78 -19.00
C GLY A 349 10.22 -2.44 -17.67
N ILE A 350 10.85 -3.60 -17.46
CA ILE A 350 10.79 -4.34 -16.20
C ILE A 350 12.19 -4.59 -15.66
N SER A 351 12.33 -4.60 -14.34
CA SER A 351 13.58 -4.99 -13.68
C SER A 351 13.30 -5.99 -12.57
N ARG A 352 14.30 -6.84 -12.30
CA ARG A 352 14.28 -7.81 -11.22
C ARG A 352 14.88 -7.17 -9.96
N ALA A 353 14.02 -6.82 -9.01
CA ALA A 353 14.41 -6.39 -7.69
C ALA A 353 14.77 -7.60 -6.80
N ASP A 354 15.97 -7.58 -6.21
CA ASP A 354 16.38 -8.58 -5.22
C ASP A 354 15.40 -8.60 -4.04
N GLY A 355 14.92 -9.79 -3.66
CA GLY A 355 14.01 -9.99 -2.54
C GLY A 355 14.53 -9.45 -1.20
N LYS A 356 15.86 -9.37 -1.02
CA LYS A 356 16.49 -8.76 0.17
C LYS A 356 16.37 -7.24 0.19
N LYS A 357 16.50 -6.59 -0.98
CA LYS A 357 16.42 -5.13 -1.17
C LYS A 357 14.99 -4.65 -1.45
N SER A 358 14.08 -5.53 -1.89
CA SER A 358 12.67 -5.17 -2.09
C SER A 358 11.99 -4.84 -0.75
N GLY A 359 11.26 -3.72 -0.70
CA GLY A 359 10.50 -3.26 0.48
C GLY A 359 9.24 -4.08 0.76
N SER A 360 9.14 -5.30 0.24
CA SER A 360 7.84 -5.93 0.02
C SER A 360 7.59 -7.19 0.86
N TYR A 361 6.31 -7.55 1.02
CA TYR A 361 5.80 -8.35 2.16
C TYR A 361 6.29 -9.80 2.23
N THR A 362 6.61 -10.40 1.08
CA THR A 362 7.21 -11.73 1.02
C THR A 362 8.73 -11.58 0.97
N LYS A 363 9.36 -11.50 2.15
CA LYS A 363 10.82 -11.31 2.27
C LYS A 363 11.58 -12.43 1.53
N GLY A 364 12.59 -12.06 0.74
CA GLY A 364 13.50 -13.01 0.09
C GLY A 364 13.04 -13.58 -1.25
N VAL A 365 11.81 -13.28 -1.72
CA VAL A 365 11.39 -13.60 -3.09
C VAL A 365 11.75 -12.44 -4.01
N PRO A 366 12.60 -12.63 -5.03
CA PRO A 366 12.84 -11.63 -6.05
C PRO A 366 11.53 -11.24 -6.74
N ARG A 367 11.43 -9.98 -7.17
CA ARG A 367 10.23 -9.47 -7.83
C ARG A 367 10.56 -8.70 -9.08
N TYR A 368 9.71 -8.87 -10.07
CA TYR A 368 9.68 -8.05 -11.25
C TYR A 368 8.80 -6.84 -10.99
N GLN A 369 9.40 -5.67 -11.15
CA GLN A 369 8.78 -4.36 -11.04
C GLN A 369 8.79 -3.69 -12.40
N LEU A 370 7.76 -2.90 -12.67
CA LEU A 370 7.74 -2.03 -13.84
C LEU A 370 8.63 -0.81 -13.54
N MET A 371 9.36 -0.32 -14.53
CA MET A 371 10.34 0.74 -14.35
C MET A 371 9.83 2.04 -14.96
N ILE A 372 9.96 3.14 -14.22
CA ILE A 372 9.65 4.50 -14.67
C ILE A 372 10.93 5.30 -14.54
N LYS A 373 11.30 6.06 -15.57
CA LYS A 373 12.57 6.78 -15.53
C LYS A 373 12.50 7.94 -14.55
N VAL A 374 13.62 8.24 -13.90
CA VAL A 374 13.69 9.37 -12.95
C VAL A 374 13.48 10.71 -13.66
N GLU A 375 13.95 10.84 -14.90
CA GLU A 375 13.80 12.04 -15.75
C GLU A 375 12.34 12.38 -16.07
N ASP A 376 11.44 11.39 -16.05
CA ASP A 376 10.01 11.61 -16.34
C ASP A 376 9.30 12.35 -15.20
N PHE A 377 9.87 12.36 -13.99
CA PHE A 377 9.22 12.98 -12.83
C PHE A 377 9.53 14.47 -12.75
N LEU A 378 8.49 15.26 -12.44
CA LEU A 378 8.64 16.64 -12.03
C LEU A 378 9.20 16.70 -10.61
N LYS A 379 10.17 17.59 -10.37
CA LYS A 379 10.70 17.85 -9.03
C LYS A 379 9.86 18.96 -8.38
N ALA A 380 9.42 18.73 -7.15
CA ALA A 380 8.75 19.76 -6.36
C ALA A 380 9.78 20.73 -5.79
N GLU A 381 9.54 22.03 -5.94
CA GLU A 381 10.38 23.10 -5.42
C GLU A 381 9.92 23.47 -4.01
N LEU A 382 10.54 22.88 -2.98
CA LEU A 382 10.17 23.05 -1.56
C LEU A 382 10.82 24.25 -0.87
#